data_AF-A0A7C4BM32-F1
#
_entry.id   AF-A0A7C4BM32-F1
#
_cell.length_a   1.000
_cell.length_b   1.000
_cell.length_c   1.000
_cell.angle_alpha   90.00
_cell.angle_beta   90.00
_cell.angle_gamma   90.00
#
_symmetry.space_group_name_H-M   'P 1'
#
loop_
_entity.id
_entity.type
_entity.pdbx_description
1 polymer ?
#
loop_
_entity_poly.entity_id
_entity_poly.type
_entity_poly.pdbx_seq_one_letter_code
_entity_poly.pdbx_strand_id
1 'polypeptide(L)'
;MKANLKFCPPIVKMLSMLIITLIVACMADISLAGEWTKKANMLRANCQFSACAFNNEIYIFGGSEGGRTTCEKYNPANDTWEKRANMPHSRQAPMTAVVNGKIYVFGNMQPRIA
;
A
#
# COMPACT_ATOMS: atom_id res chain seq x y z
N MET A 1 -7.56 -37.82 -51.70
CA MET A 1 -6.13 -37.55 -51.94
C MET A 1 -5.58 -36.83 -50.70
N LYS A 2 -4.73 -37.47 -49.89
CA LYS A 2 -4.14 -36.85 -48.68
C LYS A 2 -2.82 -36.18 -49.09
N ALA A 3 -2.78 -34.85 -49.10
CA ALA A 3 -1.55 -34.10 -49.32
C ALA A 3 -0.62 -34.29 -48.10
N ASN A 4 0.40 -35.13 -48.24
CA ASN A 4 1.48 -35.25 -47.25
C ASN A 4 2.39 -34.02 -47.39
N LEU A 5 2.02 -32.94 -46.69
CA LEU A 5 2.88 -31.78 -46.50
C LEU A 5 4.12 -32.22 -45.70
N LYS A 6 5.22 -32.53 -46.39
CA LYS A 6 6.52 -32.75 -45.77
C LYS A 6 7.00 -31.40 -45.22
N PHE A 7 6.78 -31.17 -43.93
CA PHE A 7 7.26 -29.96 -43.28
C PHE A 7 8.78 -29.89 -43.33
N CYS A 8 9.30 -28.82 -43.92
CA CYS A 8 10.73 -28.57 -44.04
C CYS A 8 11.28 -28.24 -42.63
N PRO A 9 12.34 -28.92 -42.15
CA PRO A 9 12.93 -28.67 -40.83
C PRO A 9 13.17 -27.18 -40.46
N PRO A 10 13.64 -26.31 -41.39
CA PRO A 10 13.84 -24.90 -41.07
C PRO A 10 12.54 -24.13 -40.78
N ILE A 11 11.41 -24.49 -41.42
CA ILE A 11 10.12 -23.79 -41.21
C ILE A 11 9.54 -24.12 -39.83
N VAL A 12 9.63 -25.38 -39.40
CA VAL A 12 9.18 -25.80 -38.07
C VAL A 12 10.05 -25.18 -36.97
N LYS A 13 11.37 -25.10 -37.19
CA LYS A 13 12.30 -24.40 -36.28
C LYS A 13 12.00 -22.91 -36.18
N MET A 14 11.74 -22.25 -37.31
CA MET A 14 11.41 -20.81 -37.35
C MET A 14 10.09 -20.50 -36.64
N LEU A 15 9.06 -21.32 -36.84
CA LEU A 15 7.77 -21.19 -36.16
C LEU A 15 7.90 -21.45 -34.65
N SER A 16 8.71 -22.43 -34.24
CA SER A 16 8.97 -22.70 -32.81
C SER A 16 9.73 -21.56 -32.13
N MET A 17 10.71 -20.95 -32.81
CA MET A 17 11.43 -19.78 -32.29
C MET A 17 10.51 -18.57 -32.17
N LEU A 18 9.64 -18.32 -33.15
CA LEU A 18 8.69 -17.21 -33.12
C LEU A 18 7.70 -17.35 -31.95
N ILE A 19 7.17 -18.56 -31.73
CA ILE A 19 6.25 -18.85 -30.62
C ILE A 19 6.95 -18.68 -29.27
N ILE A 20 8.19 -19.14 -29.13
CA ILE A 20 8.98 -18.95 -27.91
C ILE A 20 9.22 -17.46 -27.63
N THR A 21 9.57 -16.66 -28.65
CA THR A 21 9.76 -15.22 -28.48
C THR A 21 8.46 -14.49 -28.13
N LEU A 22 7.32 -14.89 -28.72
CA LEU A 22 6.00 -14.35 -28.39
C LEU A 22 5.57 -14.69 -26.95
N ILE A 23 5.89 -15.91 -26.47
CA ILE A 23 5.63 -16.32 -25.08
C ILE A 23 6.54 -15.54 -24.11
N VAL A 24 7.82 -15.35 -24.43
CA VAL A 24 8.76 -14.55 -23.62
C VAL A 24 8.33 -13.08 -23.57
N ALA A 25 7.87 -12.50 -24.68
CA ALA A 25 7.32 -11.14 -24.73
C ALA A 25 6.03 -10.99 -23.90
N CYS A 26 5.16 -12.02 -23.88
CA CYS A 26 3.96 -12.06 -23.04
C CYS A 26 4.28 -12.11 -21.52
N MET A 27 5.46 -12.59 -21.14
CA MET A 27 5.92 -12.62 -19.74
C MET A 27 6.76 -11.40 -19.37
N ALA A 28 7.16 -10.58 -20.35
CA ALA A 28 8.05 -9.45 -20.18
C ALA A 28 7.28 -8.16 -19.86
N ASP A 29 6.44 -8.17 -18.84
CA ASP A 29 5.93 -6.96 -18.17
C ASP A 29 5.84 -7.17 -16.65
N ILE A 30 6.89 -7.77 -16.07
CA ILE A 30 7.13 -7.64 -14.63
C ILE A 30 7.81 -6.29 -14.44
N SER A 31 7.00 -5.23 -14.43
CA SER A 31 7.43 -3.96 -13.86
C SER A 31 7.71 -4.20 -12.38
N LEU A 32 8.99 -4.23 -12.01
CA LEU A 32 9.43 -4.22 -10.61
C LEU A 32 9.15 -2.86 -9.93
N ALA A 33 8.69 -1.86 -10.71
CA ALA A 33 8.27 -0.57 -10.21
C ALA A 33 6.78 -0.65 -9.85
N GLY A 34 6.47 -0.47 -8.56
CA GLY A 34 5.09 -0.38 -8.09
C GLY A 34 4.39 0.87 -8.67
N GLU A 35 3.13 0.70 -9.08
CA GLU A 35 2.28 1.82 -9.49
C GLU A 35 1.57 2.44 -8.29
N TRP A 36 1.53 3.77 -8.25
CA TRP A 36 0.71 4.49 -7.27
C TRP A 36 -0.76 4.46 -7.68
N THR A 37 -1.61 3.98 -6.78
CA THR A 37 -3.07 3.99 -6.97
C THR A 37 -3.74 4.79 -5.86
N LYS A 38 -4.79 5.54 -6.23
CA LYS A 38 -5.60 6.27 -5.26
C LYS A 38 -6.46 5.30 -4.46
N LYS A 39 -6.47 5.46 -3.14
CA LYS A 39 -7.31 4.73 -2.17
C LYS A 39 -8.31 5.66 -1.51
N ALA A 40 -9.17 5.11 -0.65
CA ALA A 40 -10.15 5.87 0.09
C ALA A 40 -9.49 7.03 0.86
N ASN A 41 -10.16 8.18 0.84
CA ASN A 41 -9.74 9.34 1.61
C ASN A 41 -9.86 9.03 3.11
N MET A 42 -8.95 9.58 3.91
CA MET A 42 -9.11 9.62 5.38
C MET A 42 -10.45 10.25 5.76
N LEU A 43 -10.96 9.95 6.96
CA LEU A 43 -12.25 10.48 7.43
C LEU A 43 -12.25 12.00 7.55
N ARG A 44 -11.07 12.59 7.72
CA ARG A 44 -10.84 14.03 7.75
C ARG A 44 -9.48 14.37 7.17
N ALA A 45 -9.37 15.54 6.53
CA ALA A 45 -8.08 16.11 6.18
C ALA A 45 -7.18 16.23 7.43
N ASN A 46 -5.96 15.71 7.31
CA ASN A 46 -5.02 15.66 8.41
C ASN A 46 -3.59 15.85 7.90
N CYS A 47 -2.74 16.47 8.72
CA CYS A 47 -1.31 16.61 8.52
C CYS A 47 -0.62 16.44 9.87
N GLN A 48 0.69 16.22 9.89
CA GLN A 48 1.47 16.06 11.13
C GLN A 48 0.92 14.95 12.04
N PHE A 49 0.31 13.91 11.48
CA PHE A 49 -0.08 12.70 12.22
C PHE A 49 1.07 11.68 12.18
N SER A 50 1.02 10.69 13.06
CA SER A 50 1.87 9.50 12.96
C SER A 50 1.08 8.34 12.36
N ALA A 51 1.72 7.50 11.55
CA ALA A 51 1.11 6.30 10.99
C ALA A 51 1.93 5.05 11.34
N CYS A 52 1.28 3.93 11.64
CA CYS A 52 1.93 2.63 11.82
C CYS A 52 1.06 1.48 11.32
N ALA A 53 1.68 0.41 10.84
CA ALA A 53 0.99 -0.83 10.48
C ALA A 53 0.87 -1.75 11.71
N PHE A 54 -0.33 -2.29 11.95
CA PHE A 54 -0.59 -3.25 13.03
C PHE A 54 -1.77 -4.15 12.65
N ASN A 55 -1.63 -5.47 12.80
CA ASN A 55 -2.67 -6.47 12.47
C ASN A 55 -3.26 -6.30 11.06
N ASN A 56 -2.42 -6.13 10.03
CA ASN A 56 -2.80 -5.90 8.62
C ASN A 56 -3.64 -4.64 8.38
N GLU A 57 -3.74 -3.74 9.35
CA GLU A 57 -4.39 -2.44 9.25
C GLU A 57 -3.34 -1.33 9.39
N ILE A 58 -3.64 -0.14 8.87
CA ILE A 58 -2.82 1.06 9.06
C ILE A 58 -3.52 1.95 10.07
N TYR A 59 -2.86 2.33 11.14
CA TYR A 59 -3.39 3.26 12.13
C TYR A 59 -2.74 4.62 11.97
N ILE A 60 -3.54 5.68 12.11
CA ILE A 60 -3.06 7.06 12.21
C ILE A 60 -3.45 7.68 13.56
N PHE A 61 -2.56 8.49 14.11
CA PHE A 61 -2.72 9.10 15.43
C PHE A 61 -2.39 10.59 15.41
N GLY A 62 -3.25 11.38 16.07
CA GLY A 62 -3.05 12.81 16.27
C GLY A 62 -3.11 13.61 14.98
N GLY A 63 -2.37 14.71 14.94
CA GLY A 63 -2.29 15.57 13.74
C GLY A 63 -2.66 17.03 13.97
N SER A 64 -2.97 17.70 12.86
CA SER A 64 -2.90 19.13 12.52
C SER A 64 -2.99 20.20 13.64
N GLU A 65 -2.41 21.39 13.36
CA GLU A 65 -2.32 22.63 14.17
C GLU A 65 -3.18 22.66 15.45
N GLY A 66 -2.55 22.55 16.63
CA GLY A 66 -3.27 22.37 17.90
C GLY A 66 -3.00 21.02 18.56
N GLY A 67 -2.68 20.03 17.73
CA GLY A 67 -2.73 18.62 18.13
C GLY A 67 -4.15 18.08 18.09
N ARG A 68 -4.28 16.77 17.86
CA ARG A 68 -5.57 16.07 17.93
C ARG A 68 -5.49 14.83 18.81
N THR A 69 -6.62 14.42 19.36
CA THR A 69 -6.77 13.15 20.08
C THR A 69 -7.21 12.01 19.17
N THR A 70 -7.44 12.28 17.88
CA THR A 70 -8.05 11.32 16.96
C THR A 70 -7.14 10.12 16.70
N CYS A 71 -7.76 8.94 16.66
CA CYS A 71 -7.19 7.71 16.15
C CYS A 71 -8.13 7.19 15.05
N GLU A 72 -7.58 6.92 13.87
CA GLU A 72 -8.31 6.30 12.77
C GLU A 72 -7.51 5.10 12.29
N LYS A 73 -8.20 4.08 11.79
CA LYS A 73 -7.56 2.95 11.13
C LYS A 73 -8.04 2.82 9.70
N TYR A 74 -7.20 2.28 8.85
CA TYR A 74 -7.47 1.94 7.48
C TYR A 74 -7.34 0.43 7.31
N ASN A 75 -8.36 -0.17 6.70
CA ASN A 75 -8.36 -1.56 6.32
C ASN A 75 -8.10 -1.67 4.80
N PRO A 76 -6.92 -2.16 4.37
CA PRO A 76 -6.60 -2.31 2.95
C PRO A 76 -7.46 -3.36 2.22
N ALA A 77 -8.06 -4.31 2.94
CA ALA A 77 -8.84 -5.40 2.33
C ALA A 77 -10.18 -4.93 1.76
N ASN A 78 -10.75 -3.86 2.34
CA ASN A 78 -12.01 -3.28 1.88
C ASN A 78 -11.91 -1.79 1.51
N ASP A 79 -10.69 -1.21 1.54
CA ASP A 79 -10.42 0.19 1.22
C ASP A 79 -11.30 1.16 2.03
N THR A 80 -11.33 0.99 3.36
CA THR A 80 -12.12 1.85 4.25
C THR A 80 -11.34 2.37 5.43
N TRP A 81 -11.71 3.57 5.87
CA TRP A 81 -11.26 4.16 7.13
C TRP A 81 -12.34 4.03 8.19
N GLU A 82 -11.93 3.78 9.43
CA GLU A 82 -12.81 3.68 10.60
C GLU A 82 -12.22 4.49 11.77
N LYS A 83 -13.08 5.24 12.47
CA LYS A 83 -12.68 5.93 13.69
C LYS A 83 -12.46 4.93 14.82
N ARG A 84 -11.40 5.11 15.60
CA ARG A 84 -11.13 4.33 16.82
C ARG A 84 -11.23 5.21 18.06
N ALA A 85 -11.02 4.60 19.22
CA ALA A 85 -11.00 5.32 20.49
C ALA A 85 -9.96 6.44 20.45
N ASN A 86 -10.35 7.64 20.91
CA ASN A 86 -9.46 8.78 20.97
C ASN A 86 -8.35 8.56 22.01
N MET A 87 -7.17 9.14 21.77
CA MET A 87 -6.11 9.26 22.76
C MET A 87 -6.56 10.17 23.92
N PRO A 88 -6.07 9.95 25.15
CA PRO A 88 -6.42 10.81 26.29
C PRO A 88 -5.93 12.26 26.16
N HIS A 89 -4.84 12.49 25.42
CA HIS A 89 -4.22 13.80 25.24
C HIS A 89 -4.01 14.08 23.75
N SER A 90 -4.15 15.35 23.36
CA SER A 90 -3.88 15.75 21.98
C SER A 90 -2.40 15.65 21.67
N ARG A 91 -2.08 15.22 20.43
CA ARG A 91 -0.71 15.16 19.94
C ARG A 91 -0.59 15.77 18.55
N GLN A 92 0.46 16.57 18.34
CA GLN A 92 0.82 17.19 17.07
C GLN A 92 2.17 16.63 16.63
N ALA A 93 2.32 16.14 15.41
CA ALA A 93 3.52 15.42 14.96
C ALA A 93 4.00 14.32 15.93
N PRO A 94 3.11 13.43 16.45
CA PRO A 94 3.56 12.32 17.29
C PRO A 94 4.42 11.33 16.51
N MET A 95 5.06 10.42 17.26
CA MET A 95 5.70 9.22 16.77
C MET A 95 4.97 7.98 17.28
N THR A 96 5.08 6.88 16.53
CA THR A 96 4.47 5.59 16.86
C THR A 96 5.48 4.47 16.79
N ALA A 97 5.33 3.49 17.68
CA ALA A 97 6.07 2.23 17.62
C ALA A 97 5.18 1.06 18.01
N VAL A 98 5.34 -0.07 17.31
CA VAL A 98 4.66 -1.32 17.66
C VAL A 98 5.63 -2.19 18.44
N VAL A 99 5.30 -2.49 19.70
CA VAL A 99 6.14 -3.30 20.59
C VAL A 99 5.26 -4.31 21.30
N ASN A 100 5.61 -5.59 21.23
CA ASN A 100 4.91 -6.69 21.92
C ASN A 100 3.39 -6.68 21.72
N GLY A 101 2.94 -6.51 20.47
CA GLY A 101 1.51 -6.52 20.14
C GLY A 101 0.73 -5.27 20.58
N LYS A 102 1.42 -4.16 20.90
CA LYS A 102 0.80 -2.90 21.30
C LYS A 102 1.36 -1.73 20.50
N ILE A 103 0.51 -0.75 20.22
CA ILE A 103 0.91 0.52 19.59
C ILE A 103 1.19 1.53 20.71
N TYR A 104 2.40 2.08 20.71
CA TYR A 104 2.82 3.16 21.58
C TYR A 104 2.84 4.46 20.79
N VAL A 105 2.19 5.50 21.32
CA VAL A 105 2.19 6.85 20.76
C VAL A 105 2.91 7.79 21.71
N PHE A 106 4.00 8.39 21.25
CA PHE A 106 4.86 9.26 22.05
C PHE A 106 5.30 10.48 21.24
N GLY A 107 6.00 11.42 21.87
CA GLY A 107 6.24 12.71 21.24
C GLY A 107 4.98 13.59 21.23
N ASN A 108 4.90 14.53 20.29
CA ASN A 108 4.66 15.90 20.74
C ASN A 108 3.26 16.16 21.31
N MET A 109 3.26 16.81 22.46
CA MET A 109 2.16 17.62 22.99
C MET A 109 2.41 19.05 22.54
N GLN A 110 1.36 19.81 22.22
CA GLN A 110 1.51 21.25 22.10
C GLN A 110 1.24 21.86 23.49
N PRO A 111 2.24 22.41 24.19
CA PRO A 111 1.97 23.29 25.31
C PRO A 111 1.47 24.61 24.70
N ARG A 112 0.28 25.05 25.08
CA ARG A 112 -0.13 26.43 24.84
C ARG A 112 0.88 27.30 25.59
N ILE A 113 1.66 28.11 24.89
CA ILE A 113 2.47 29.14 25.53
C ILE A 113 1.45 30.07 26.21
N ALA A 114 1.51 30.15 27.54
CA ALA A 114 0.72 31.07 28.35
C ALA A 114 1.17 32.51 28.08
#